data_AF-A0A921QHT6-F1
#
_entry.id   AF-A0A921QHT6-F1
#
_cell.length_a   1.000
_cell.length_b   1.000
_cell.length_c   1.000
_cell.angle_alpha   90.00
_cell.angle_beta   90.00
_cell.angle_gamma   90.00
#
_symmetry.space_group_name_H-M   'P 1'
#
loop_
_entity.id
_entity.type
_entity.pdbx_description
1 polymer ?
#
loop_
_entity_poly.entity_id
_entity_poly.type
_entity_poly.pdbx_seq_one_letter_code
_entity_poly.pdbx_strand_id
1 'polypeptide(L)'
;MWPKLIAKAKEGGLDVIQTYVFWNVHEPVQGQYNFEGRYDFVRFIKEIQGQGLYVNLRIGPFIESEWKYGGFPFWLHDVPNITFRSDNEPFKVSKLVMRDF
;
A
#
# COMPACT_ATOMS: atom_id res chain seq x y z
N MET A 1 -6.31 -16.93 5.82
CA MET A 1 -6.79 -16.77 4.42
C MET A 1 -5.62 -16.65 3.46
N TRP A 2 -4.69 -15.70 3.66
CA TRP A 2 -3.56 -15.47 2.74
C TRP A 2 -2.77 -16.73 2.34
N PRO A 3 -2.33 -17.61 3.27
CA PRO A 3 -1.53 -18.77 2.87
C PRO A 3 -2.25 -19.65 1.83
N LYS A 4 -3.56 -19.84 1.99
CA LYS A 4 -4.39 -20.64 1.09
C LYS A 4 -4.59 -19.97 -0.28
N LEU A 5 -4.71 -18.64 -0.33
CA LEU A 5 -4.88 -17.91 -1.60
C LEU A 5 -3.57 -17.87 -2.38
N ILE A 6 -2.45 -17.67 -1.68
CA ILE A 6 -1.10 -17.66 -2.26
C ILE A 6 -0.76 -19.06 -2.81
N ALA A 7 -1.10 -20.13 -2.09
CA ALA A 7 -0.89 -21.50 -2.55
C ALA A 7 -1.67 -21.78 -3.84
N LYS A 8 -2.94 -21.36 -3.91
CA LYS A 8 -3.74 -21.49 -5.13
C LYS A 8 -3.18 -20.70 -6.30
N ALA A 9 -2.67 -19.50 -6.06
CA ALA A 9 -2.00 -18.71 -7.09
C ALA A 9 -0.76 -19.43 -7.63
N LYS A 10 0.06 -20.02 -6.75
CA LYS A 10 1.22 -20.84 -7.13
C LYS A 10 0.81 -22.09 -7.91
N GLU A 11 -0.20 -22.83 -7.44
CA GLU A 11 -0.75 -24.00 -8.14
C GLU A 11 -1.31 -23.62 -9.53
N GLY A 12 -1.85 -22.40 -9.66
CA GLY A 12 -2.28 -21.82 -10.93
C GLY A 12 -1.14 -21.38 -11.86
N GLY A 13 0.12 -21.55 -11.47
CA GLY A 13 1.29 -21.24 -12.29
C GLY A 13 1.75 -19.79 -12.24
N LEU A 14 1.35 -19.01 -11.23
CA LEU A 14 1.88 -17.65 -11.05
C LEU A 14 3.28 -17.70 -10.41
N ASP A 15 4.20 -16.87 -10.91
CA ASP A 15 5.53 -16.66 -10.32
C ASP A 15 5.59 -15.42 -9.42
N VAL A 16 4.68 -14.47 -9.61
CA VAL A 16 4.67 -13.16 -8.96
C VAL A 16 3.28 -12.83 -8.45
N ILE A 17 3.19 -12.40 -7.18
CA ILE A 17 1.97 -11.79 -6.63
C ILE A 17 2.12 -10.26 -6.71
N GLN A 18 1.14 -9.60 -7.33
CA GLN A 18 1.08 -8.14 -7.38
C GLN A 18 0.10 -7.62 -6.33
N THR A 19 0.51 -6.58 -5.59
CA THR A 19 -0.38 -5.90 -4.63
C THR A 19 -0.10 -4.40 -4.58
N TYR A 20 -1.12 -3.64 -4.18
CA TYR A 20 -0.98 -2.23 -3.86
C TYR A 20 -0.57 -2.04 -2.38
N VAL A 21 0.01 -0.88 -2.06
CA VAL A 21 0.13 -0.38 -0.68
C VAL A 21 -0.96 0.67 -0.45
N PHE A 22 -1.76 0.48 0.59
CA PHE A 22 -2.93 1.30 0.86
C PHE A 22 -2.60 2.35 1.93
N TRP A 23 -2.11 3.53 1.54
CA TRP A 23 -1.64 4.56 2.48
C TRP A 23 -2.69 4.89 3.54
N ASN A 24 -3.94 5.11 3.14
CA ASN A 24 -5.00 5.54 4.04
C ASN A 24 -5.31 4.61 5.21
N VAL A 25 -5.04 3.31 5.09
CA VAL A 25 -5.20 2.37 6.21
C VAL A 25 -3.93 2.24 7.02
N HIS A 26 -2.77 2.50 6.41
CA HIS A 26 -1.48 2.49 7.09
C HIS A 26 -1.18 3.77 7.85
N GLU A 27 -1.80 4.90 7.49
CA GLU A 27 -1.69 6.18 8.20
C GLU A 27 -3.07 6.84 8.31
N PRO A 28 -4.01 6.26 9.08
CA PRO A 28 -5.39 6.77 9.19
C PRO A 28 -5.46 8.16 9.82
N VAL A 29 -4.52 8.48 10.71
CA VAL A 29 -4.28 9.79 11.30
C VAL A 29 -2.84 10.17 11.00
N GLN A 30 -2.60 11.44 10.63
CA GLN A 30 -1.26 11.91 10.28
C GLN A 30 -0.25 11.58 11.39
N GLY A 31 0.83 10.90 11.02
CA GLY A 31 1.90 10.43 11.91
C GLY A 31 1.58 9.19 12.75
N GLN A 32 0.39 8.60 12.64
CA GLN A 32 0.01 7.39 13.38
C GLN A 32 -0.13 6.21 12.42
N TYR A 33 0.76 5.23 12.56
CA TYR A 33 0.84 4.11 11.63
C TYR A 33 0.13 2.85 12.10
N ASN A 34 -0.46 2.12 11.16
CA ASN A 34 -1.11 0.84 11.41
C ASN A 34 -0.59 -0.26 10.46
N PHE A 35 0.05 -1.26 11.06
CA PHE A 35 0.55 -2.46 10.39
C PHE A 35 0.05 -3.74 11.06
N GLU A 36 -1.12 -3.69 11.68
CA GLU A 36 -1.67 -4.81 12.44
C GLU A 36 -2.71 -5.61 11.65
N GLY A 37 -2.90 -6.87 12.07
CA GLY A 37 -3.96 -7.73 11.55
C GLY A 37 -3.88 -7.90 10.03
N ARG A 38 -4.92 -7.48 9.31
CA ARG A 38 -4.95 -7.56 7.84
C ARG A 38 -4.13 -6.48 7.13
N TYR A 39 -3.60 -5.50 7.87
CA TYR A 39 -2.74 -4.43 7.37
C TYR A 39 -1.26 -4.71 7.65
N ASP A 40 -0.92 -5.89 8.17
CA ASP A 40 0.46 -6.34 8.29
C ASP A 40 1.01 -6.77 6.91
N PHE A 41 1.43 -5.77 6.12
CA PHE A 41 1.92 -6.02 4.76
C PHE A 41 3.27 -6.74 4.76
N VAL A 42 4.11 -6.53 5.79
CA VAL A 42 5.40 -7.23 5.93
C VAL A 42 5.16 -8.72 6.12
N ARG A 43 4.23 -9.11 6.99
CA ARG A 43 3.83 -10.51 7.14
C ARG A 43 3.25 -11.08 5.85
N PHE A 44 2.45 -10.32 5.12
CA PHE A 44 1.91 -10.75 3.83
C PHE A 44 3.01 -11.02 2.80
N ILE A 45 4.00 -10.12 2.67
CA ILE A 45 5.16 -10.31 1.78
C ILE A 45 6.01 -11.51 2.21
N LYS A 46 6.27 -11.67 3.52
CA LYS A 46 7.00 -12.84 4.04
C LYS A 46 6.27 -14.15 3.78
N GLU A 47 4.94 -14.16 3.81
CA GLU A 47 4.15 -15.33 3.45
C GLU A 47 4.30 -15.68 1.96
N ILE A 48 4.26 -14.68 1.06
CA ILE A 48 4.50 -14.87 -0.38
C ILE A 48 5.90 -15.44 -0.63
N GLN A 49 6.91 -14.83 0.01
CA GLN A 49 8.30 -15.28 -0.04
C GLN A 49 8.45 -16.72 0.49
N GLY A 50 7.81 -17.04 1.61
CA GLY A 50 7.84 -18.37 2.22
C GLY A 50 7.28 -19.46 1.32
N GLN A 51 6.39 -19.11 0.39
CA GLN A 51 5.87 -20.02 -0.63
C GLN A 51 6.70 -20.02 -1.92
N GLY A 52 7.78 -19.24 -2.01
CA GLY A 52 8.71 -19.21 -3.13
C GLY A 52 8.23 -18.41 -4.34
N LEU A 53 7.34 -17.43 -4.13
CA LEU A 53 6.88 -16.50 -5.15
C LEU A 53 7.56 -15.13 -5.00
N TYR A 54 7.66 -14.38 -6.09
CA TYR A 54 8.10 -12.98 -6.07
C TYR A 54 6.95 -12.02 -5.78
N VAL A 55 7.28 -10.76 -5.49
CA VAL A 55 6.31 -9.69 -5.25
C VAL A 55 6.54 -8.53 -6.21
N ASN A 56 5.48 -8.08 -6.88
CA ASN A 56 5.43 -6.77 -7.52
C ASN A 56 4.64 -5.81 -6.62
N LEU A 57 5.37 -4.92 -5.94
CA LEU A 57 4.79 -3.99 -4.98
C LEU A 57 4.47 -2.66 -5.66
N ARG A 58 3.18 -2.36 -5.82
CA ARG A 58 2.68 -1.12 -6.39
C ARG A 58 2.40 -0.11 -5.28
N ILE A 59 3.45 0.58 -4.84
CA ILE A 59 3.43 1.43 -3.63
C ILE A 59 2.48 2.63 -3.77
N GLY A 60 2.33 3.21 -4.96
CA GLY A 60 1.50 4.40 -5.19
C GLY A 60 2.33 5.70 -5.18
N PRO A 61 1.95 6.75 -4.42
CA PRO A 61 1.03 6.74 -3.26
C PRO A 61 -0.46 6.78 -3.62
N PHE A 62 -0.76 7.07 -4.89
CA PHE A 62 -2.10 6.94 -5.45
C PHE A 62 -2.21 5.62 -6.20
N ILE A 63 -3.26 4.85 -5.93
CA ILE A 63 -3.38 3.47 -6.43
C ILE A 63 -4.66 3.21 -7.23
N GLU A 64 -5.59 4.16 -7.30
CA GLU A 64 -6.98 3.92 -7.77
C GLU A 64 -7.59 2.74 -7.01
N SER A 65 -7.54 1.55 -7.62
CA SER A 65 -7.90 0.24 -7.07
C SER A 65 -9.35 0.13 -6.61
N GLU A 66 -10.24 0.98 -7.15
CA GLU A 66 -11.62 1.11 -6.68
C GLU A 66 -11.69 1.29 -5.16
N TRP A 67 -10.63 1.92 -4.60
CA TRP A 67 -10.43 2.07 -3.17
C TRP A 67 -10.78 3.49 -2.74
N LYS A 68 -11.21 3.62 -1.48
CA LYS A 68 -11.61 4.92 -0.91
C LYS A 68 -10.49 5.94 -1.13
N TYR A 69 -10.87 7.04 -1.79
CA TYR A 69 -9.99 8.19 -2.06
C TYR A 69 -8.70 7.82 -2.81
N GLY A 70 -8.73 6.75 -3.63
CA GLY A 70 -7.61 6.29 -4.44
C GLY A 70 -6.38 5.88 -3.62
N GLY A 71 -6.58 5.54 -2.34
CA GLY A 71 -5.51 5.19 -1.41
C GLY A 71 -5.01 6.35 -0.54
N PHE A 72 -5.34 7.60 -0.84
CA PHE A 72 -4.88 8.73 -0.03
C PHE A 72 -5.56 8.78 1.35
N PRO A 73 -4.81 9.11 2.42
CA PRO A 73 -5.40 9.41 3.70
C PRO A 73 -6.31 10.64 3.61
N PHE A 74 -7.41 10.64 4.36
CA PHE A 74 -8.37 11.75 4.28
C PHE A 74 -7.79 13.06 4.83
N TRP A 75 -6.95 13.01 5.87
CA TRP A 75 -6.28 14.18 6.44
C TRP A 75 -5.40 14.93 5.43
N LEU A 76 -4.98 14.27 4.34
CA LEU A 76 -4.17 14.89 3.29
C LEU A 76 -4.94 16.00 2.56
N HIS A 77 -6.28 15.91 2.53
CA HIS A 77 -7.16 16.94 1.96
C HIS A 77 -7.00 18.30 2.65
N ASP A 78 -6.70 18.30 3.94
CA ASP A 78 -6.71 19.50 4.77
C ASP A 78 -5.34 20.19 4.82
N VAL A 79 -4.35 19.66 4.09
CA VAL A 79 -3.02 20.27 3.98
C VAL A 79 -3.11 21.58 3.17
N PRO A 80 -2.65 22.72 3.70
CA PRO A 80 -2.74 24.00 3.02
C PRO A 80 -2.08 23.99 1.63
N ASN A 81 -2.77 24.57 0.65
CA ASN A 81 -2.32 24.70 -0.74
C ASN A 81 -1.96 23.36 -1.43
N ILE A 82 -2.53 22.25 -0.98
CA ILE A 82 -2.23 20.95 -1.57
C ILE A 82 -2.88 20.79 -2.94
N THR A 83 -2.15 20.19 -3.88
CA THR A 83 -2.69 19.78 -5.17
C THR A 83 -2.17 18.39 -5.48
N PHE A 84 -3.06 17.40 -5.50
CA PHE A 84 -2.66 16.01 -5.65
C PHE A 84 -2.09 15.71 -7.03
N ARG A 85 -1.13 14.79 -7.07
CA ARG A 85 -0.54 14.24 -8.32
C ARG A 85 -0.01 15.31 -9.27
N SER A 86 0.47 16.42 -8.71
CA SER A 86 1.03 17.56 -9.45
C SER A 86 2.42 17.93 -8.91
N ASP A 87 3.11 18.87 -9.58
CA ASP A 87 4.32 19.49 -9.03
C ASP A 87 3.96 20.53 -7.96
N ASN A 88 3.55 20.02 -6.80
CA ASN A 88 3.11 20.79 -5.66
C ASN A 88 3.94 20.39 -4.43
N GLU A 89 4.64 21.34 -3.83
CA GLU A 89 5.54 21.07 -2.72
C GLU A 89 4.87 20.40 -1.50
N PRO A 90 3.69 20.88 -1.02
CA PRO A 90 2.96 20.17 0.03
C PRO A 90 2.72 18.69 -0.28
N PHE A 91 2.31 18.37 -1.51
CA PHE A 91 2.10 16.99 -1.94
C PHE A 91 3.41 16.19 -2.04
N LYS A 92 4.47 16.79 -2.58
CA LYS A 92 5.81 16.16 -2.74
C LYS A 92 6.46 15.84 -1.39
N VAL A 93 6.27 16.68 -0.39
CA VAL A 93 6.76 16.46 0.98
C VAL A 93 5.88 15.44 1.70
N SER A 94 4.56 15.54 1.62
CA SER A 94 3.65 14.64 2.32
C SER A 94 3.83 13.18 1.90
N LYS A 95 4.13 12.91 0.62
CA LYS A 95 4.41 11.54 0.13
C LYS A 95 5.75 10.96 0.58
N LEU A 96 6.65 11.75 1.18
CA LEU A 96 7.94 11.21 1.65
C LEU A 96 7.73 10.13 2.72
N VAL A 97 6.63 10.19 3.46
CA VAL A 97 6.23 9.13 4.40
C VAL A 97 6.10 7.77 3.72
N MET A 98 5.65 7.75 2.45
CA MET A 98 5.53 6.51 1.67
C MET A 98 6.86 6.00 1.10
N ARG A 99 7.97 6.77 1.22
CA ARG A 99 9.31 6.30 0.80
C ARG A 99 9.93 5.30 1.76
N ASP A 100 9.50 5.29 3.02
CA ASP A 100 10.08 4.45 4.06
C ASP A 100 9.43 3.05 4.14
N PHE A 101 8.49 2.75 3.22
CA PHE A 101 7.83 1.45 3.05
C PHE A 101 8.63 0.48 2.16
#